data_AF-A0A3D3MD25-F1
#
_entry.id   AF-A0A3D3MD25-F1
#
_cell.length_a   1.000
_cell.length_b   1.000
_cell.length_c   1.000
_cell.angle_alpha   90.00
_cell.angle_beta   90.00
_cell.angle_gamma   90.00
#
_symmetry.space_group_name_H-M   'P 1'
#
loop_
_entity.id
_entity.type
_entity.pdbx_description
1 polymer ?
#
loop_
_entity_poly.entity_id
_entity_poly.type
_entity_poly.pdbx_seq_one_letter_code
_entity_poly.pdbx_strand_id
1 'polypeptide(L)'
;MIIFSFWVKETEIRLIILGFSVPVLSFLTWMAVAEYQSKNPRYNQIQVDDKGLHHYGENTPPQSLLYESLSANNEGGLYDVLWTDRGYSESNFELYIFTKNELDNIKAQPVQFKTTTLIRNSNVLLAHFVKGIMHFRPDLKIDPKVLERYHIID
;
A
#
# COMPACT_ATOMS: atom_id res chain seq x y z
N MET A 1 0.41 -59.17 -36.89
CA MET A 1 -0.83 -58.40 -36.61
C MET A 1 -0.88 -57.77 -35.21
N ILE A 2 -0.15 -58.29 -34.21
CA ILE A 2 -0.16 -57.76 -32.83
C ILE A 2 0.62 -56.44 -32.69
N ILE A 3 1.76 -56.30 -33.38
CA ILE A 3 2.62 -55.09 -33.29
C ILE A 3 1.90 -53.86 -33.86
N PHE A 4 1.20 -53.99 -34.98
CA PHE A 4 0.46 -52.88 -35.60
C PHE A 4 -0.71 -52.40 -34.73
N SER A 5 -1.42 -53.32 -34.07
CA SER A 5 -2.49 -52.99 -33.11
C SER A 5 -1.97 -52.24 -31.87
N PHE A 6 -0.77 -52.57 -31.40
CA PHE A 6 -0.15 -51.88 -30.27
C PHE A 6 0.20 -50.42 -30.59
N TRP A 7 0.78 -50.16 -31.77
CA TRP A 7 1.14 -48.82 -32.21
C TRP A 7 -0.08 -47.90 -32.39
N VAL A 8 -1.16 -48.41 -32.97
CA VAL A 8 -2.43 -47.66 -33.11
C VAL A 8 -2.99 -47.28 -31.74
N LYS A 9 -2.99 -48.23 -30.79
CA LYS A 9 -3.51 -48.00 -29.44
C LYS A 9 -2.68 -46.97 -28.67
N GLU A 10 -1.37 -46.95 -28.86
CA GLU A 10 -0.49 -45.95 -28.26
C GLU A 10 -0.75 -44.54 -28.83
N THR A 11 -0.98 -44.43 -30.15
CA THR A 11 -1.32 -43.14 -30.77
C THR A 11 -2.68 -42.60 -30.32
N GLU A 12 -3.69 -43.46 -30.17
CA GLU A 12 -5.01 -43.05 -29.65
C GLU A 12 -4.93 -42.57 -28.19
N ILE A 13 -4.20 -43.30 -27.33
CA ILE A 13 -3.99 -42.90 -25.94
C ILE A 13 -3.28 -41.56 -25.86
N ARG A 14 -2.22 -41.34 -26.67
CA ARG A 14 -1.52 -40.05 -26.73
C ARG A 14 -2.43 -38.91 -27.18
N LEU A 15 -3.30 -39.12 -28.16
CA LEU A 15 -4.26 -38.11 -28.61
C LEU A 15 -5.30 -37.77 -27.54
N ILE A 16 -5.78 -38.75 -26.78
CA ILE A 16 -6.70 -38.52 -25.65
C ILE A 16 -5.99 -37.72 -24.55
N ILE A 17 -4.77 -38.10 -24.18
CA ILE A 17 -3.98 -37.37 -23.17
C ILE A 17 -3.70 -35.94 -23.63
N LEU A 18 -3.37 -35.73 -24.90
CA LEU A 18 -3.17 -34.40 -25.47
C LEU A 18 -4.48 -33.57 -25.42
N GLY A 19 -5.60 -34.18 -25.79
CA GLY A 19 -6.92 -33.56 -25.78
C GLY A 19 -7.39 -33.12 -24.40
N PHE A 20 -6.99 -33.81 -23.33
CA PHE A 20 -7.29 -33.42 -21.95
C PHE A 20 -6.24 -32.49 -21.32
N SER A 21 -4.96 -32.68 -21.64
CA SER A 21 -3.88 -31.89 -21.05
C SER A 21 -3.92 -30.43 -21.50
N VAL A 22 -4.20 -30.17 -22.78
CA VAL A 22 -4.29 -28.81 -23.33
C VAL A 22 -5.37 -27.95 -22.65
N PRO A 23 -6.64 -28.39 -22.50
CA PRO A 23 -7.65 -27.59 -21.81
C PRO A 23 -7.36 -27.44 -20.32
N VAL A 24 -6.80 -28.46 -19.66
CA VAL A 24 -6.41 -28.36 -18.24
C VAL A 24 -5.32 -27.31 -18.05
N LEU A 25 -4.25 -27.34 -18.86
CA LEU A 25 -3.19 -26.33 -18.82
C LEU A 25 -3.72 -24.92 -19.16
N SER A 26 -4.63 -24.83 -20.12
CA SER A 26 -5.27 -23.56 -20.50
C SER A 26 -6.13 -23.01 -19.35
N PHE A 27 -6.86 -23.87 -18.63
CA PHE A 27 -7.65 -23.47 -17.47
C PHE A 27 -6.76 -23.02 -16.30
N LEU A 28 -5.70 -23.77 -16.00
CA LEU A 28 -4.76 -23.41 -14.92
C LEU A 28 -4.05 -22.09 -15.20
N THR A 29 -3.62 -21.87 -16.44
CA THR A 29 -2.99 -20.59 -16.84
C THR A 29 -3.98 -19.43 -16.77
N TRP A 30 -5.22 -19.61 -17.22
CA TRP A 30 -6.27 -18.59 -17.08
C TRP A 30 -6.56 -18.26 -15.61
N MET A 31 -6.69 -19.28 -14.76
CA MET A 31 -6.92 -19.11 -13.32
C MET A 31 -5.78 -18.33 -12.65
N ALA A 32 -4.53 -18.68 -12.95
CA ALA A 32 -3.35 -17.97 -12.42
C ALA A 32 -3.30 -16.50 -12.88
N VAL A 33 -3.63 -16.22 -14.15
CA VAL A 33 -3.69 -14.86 -14.67
C VAL A 33 -4.83 -14.06 -14.03
N ALA A 34 -6.01 -14.68 -13.85
CA ALA A 34 -7.15 -14.03 -13.21
C ALA A 34 -6.84 -13.66 -11.75
N GLU A 35 -6.19 -14.56 -11.01
CA GLU A 35 -5.78 -14.30 -9.62
C GLU A 35 -4.71 -13.21 -9.55
N TYR A 36 -3.72 -13.22 -10.45
CA TYR A 36 -2.70 -12.17 -10.52
C TYR A 36 -3.29 -10.78 -10.84
N GLN A 37 -4.26 -10.71 -11.75
CA GLN A 37 -4.96 -9.46 -12.07
C GLN A 37 -5.86 -9.00 -10.90
N SER A 38 -6.46 -9.91 -10.15
CA SER A 38 -7.26 -9.54 -8.97
C SER A 38 -6.41 -9.00 -7.83
N LYS A 39 -5.16 -9.46 -7.68
CA LYS A 39 -4.26 -9.03 -6.59
C LYS A 39 -3.54 -7.71 -6.89
N ASN A 40 -3.40 -7.34 -8.15
CA ASN A 40 -2.75 -6.11 -8.55
C ASN A 40 -3.79 -5.07 -8.94
N PRO A 41 -4.01 -4.01 -8.14
CA PRO A 41 -4.93 -2.95 -8.52
C PRO A 41 -4.46 -2.30 -9.82
N ARG A 42 -5.35 -2.14 -10.81
CA ARG A 42 -4.96 -1.56 -12.12
C ARG A 42 -4.57 -0.10 -12.00
N TYR A 43 -5.08 0.58 -10.97
CA TYR A 43 -4.63 1.91 -10.60
C TYR A 43 -4.46 2.03 -9.08
N ASN A 44 -3.37 2.69 -8.69
CA ASN A 44 -3.08 3.10 -7.33
C ASN A 44 -2.48 4.51 -7.41
N GLN A 45 -3.22 5.51 -6.93
CA GLN A 45 -2.84 6.91 -6.99
C GLN A 45 -2.81 7.49 -5.59
N ILE A 46 -1.69 8.13 -5.25
CA ILE A 46 -1.51 8.85 -4.01
C ILE A 46 -1.21 10.29 -4.38
N GLN A 47 -1.98 11.20 -3.81
CA GLN A 47 -1.90 12.63 -4.09
C GLN A 47 -1.81 13.39 -2.78
N VAL A 48 -0.91 14.36 -2.73
CA VAL A 48 -0.87 15.37 -1.67
C VAL A 48 -1.36 16.67 -2.28
N ASP A 49 -2.36 17.29 -1.67
CA ASP A 49 -2.92 18.57 -2.09
C ASP A 49 -2.99 19.56 -0.91
N ASP A 50 -3.79 20.62 -1.09
CA ASP A 50 -4.06 21.66 -0.11
C ASP A 50 -4.92 21.19 1.07
N LYS A 51 -5.66 20.09 0.91
CA LYS A 51 -6.53 19.52 1.94
C LYS A 51 -5.83 18.44 2.74
N GLY A 52 -4.95 17.68 2.12
CA GLY A 52 -4.20 16.64 2.81
C GLY A 52 -3.56 15.61 1.89
N LEU A 53 -3.42 14.40 2.44
CA LEU A 53 -2.92 13.22 1.75
C LEU A 53 -4.08 12.31 1.38
N HIS A 54 -4.23 12.04 0.10
CA HIS A 54 -5.31 11.26 -0.47
C HIS A 54 -4.77 10.00 -1.13
N HIS A 55 -5.42 8.87 -0.84
CA HIS A 55 -5.11 7.57 -1.43
C HIS A 55 -6.34 7.01 -2.14
N TYR A 56 -6.19 6.82 -3.44
CA TYR A 56 -7.18 6.24 -4.34
C TYR A 56 -6.63 4.94 -4.94
N GLY A 57 -7.44 3.90 -5.01
CA GLY A 57 -7.07 2.66 -5.67
C GLY A 57 -8.28 1.85 -6.12
N GLU A 58 -8.10 1.05 -7.16
CA GLU A 58 -9.12 0.09 -7.56
C GLU A 58 -9.32 -0.91 -6.42
N ASN A 59 -10.57 -1.14 -6.01
CA ASN A 59 -10.95 -2.01 -4.88
C ASN A 59 -10.42 -1.57 -3.49
N THR A 60 -9.89 -0.35 -3.36
CA THR A 60 -9.51 0.23 -2.05
C THR A 60 -10.46 1.36 -1.71
N PRO A 61 -11.12 1.36 -0.53
CA PRO A 61 -11.95 2.50 -0.14
C PRO A 61 -11.07 3.76 -0.07
N PRO A 62 -11.54 4.89 -0.65
CA PRO A 62 -10.76 6.12 -0.68
C PRO A 62 -10.41 6.52 0.76
N GLN A 63 -9.13 6.66 1.03
CA GLN A 63 -8.61 7.05 2.33
C GLN A 63 -7.98 8.42 2.20
N SER A 64 -8.47 9.36 3.01
CA SER A 64 -8.00 10.73 3.00
C SER A 64 -7.60 11.11 4.42
N LEU A 65 -6.39 11.63 4.53
CA LEU A 65 -5.82 12.15 5.75
C LEU A 65 -5.73 13.66 5.61
N LEU A 66 -6.72 14.36 6.17
CA LEU A 66 -6.88 15.80 6.04
C LEU A 66 -6.03 16.55 7.07
N TYR A 67 -5.47 17.69 6.71
CA TYR A 67 -4.73 18.54 7.66
C TYR A 67 -5.61 19.02 8.83
N GLU A 68 -6.89 19.25 8.59
CA GLU A 68 -7.87 19.64 9.62
C GLU A 68 -8.12 18.53 10.65
N SER A 69 -7.97 17.26 10.25
CA SER A 69 -8.18 16.10 11.13
C SER A 69 -6.99 15.84 12.07
N LEU A 70 -5.85 16.49 11.79
CA LEU A 70 -4.65 16.42 12.62
C LEU A 70 -4.90 17.12 13.96
N SER A 71 -4.35 16.56 15.03
CA SER A 71 -4.48 17.11 16.36
C SER A 71 -3.12 17.25 17.03
N ALA A 72 -3.05 18.16 18.00
CA ALA A 72 -1.89 18.25 18.86
C ALA A 72 -1.82 17.00 19.76
N ASN A 73 -0.60 16.67 20.17
CA ASN A 73 -0.33 15.57 21.06
C ASN A 73 -0.85 15.89 22.47
N ASN A 74 -1.91 15.21 22.88
CA ASN A 74 -2.51 15.36 24.20
C ASN A 74 -1.84 14.46 25.26
N GLU A 75 -0.87 13.62 24.88
CA GLU A 75 -0.13 12.74 25.79
C GLU A 75 1.06 13.45 26.46
N GLY A 76 1.15 14.78 26.36
CA GLY A 76 2.23 15.58 26.97
C GLY A 76 3.58 15.47 26.25
N GLY A 77 3.60 14.98 25.00
CA GLY A 77 4.80 14.96 24.18
C GLY A 77 5.19 16.35 23.67
N LEU A 78 6.48 16.55 23.41
CA LEU A 78 7.02 17.82 22.92
C LEU A 78 6.64 18.13 21.45
N TYR A 79 6.32 17.09 20.68
CA TYR A 79 6.03 17.16 19.26
C TYR A 79 4.74 16.42 18.90
N ASP A 80 4.08 16.92 17.87
CA ASP A 80 2.80 16.46 17.31
C ASP A 80 2.99 15.62 16.03
N VAL A 81 4.13 15.79 15.36
CA VAL A 81 4.53 14.95 14.23
C VAL A 81 5.85 14.31 14.58
N LEU A 82 5.88 12.97 14.62
CA LEU A 82 6.97 12.19 15.20
C LEU A 82 7.59 11.25 14.18
N TRP A 83 8.89 11.03 14.28
CA TRP A 83 9.58 9.93 13.61
C TRP A 83 9.94 8.86 14.64
N THR A 84 9.15 7.80 14.74
CA THR A 84 9.26 6.84 15.84
C THR A 84 8.83 5.43 15.40
N ASP A 85 9.25 4.44 16.18
CA ASP A 85 9.03 3.01 16.03
C ASP A 85 7.91 2.49 16.94
N ARG A 86 6.89 3.31 17.24
CA ARG A 86 5.74 2.96 18.11
C ARG A 86 4.93 1.72 17.67
N GLY A 87 5.33 1.03 16.60
CA GLY A 87 4.71 -0.21 16.11
C GLY A 87 5.27 -1.48 16.77
N TYR A 88 4.61 -2.61 16.52
CA TYR A 88 4.96 -3.94 17.05
C TYR A 88 6.32 -4.50 16.57
N SER A 89 7.09 -3.75 15.78
CA SER A 89 8.37 -4.16 15.24
C SER A 89 9.39 -3.05 15.44
N GLU A 90 10.33 -3.27 16.36
CA GLU A 90 11.38 -2.35 16.84
C GLU A 90 12.36 -1.86 15.76
N SER A 91 12.07 -2.08 14.47
CA SER A 91 12.96 -1.84 13.34
C SER A 91 12.35 -0.99 12.21
N ASN A 92 11.07 -0.63 12.28
CA ASN A 92 10.42 0.20 11.26
C ASN A 92 10.06 1.57 11.84
N PHE A 93 10.98 2.53 11.73
CA PHE A 93 10.67 3.92 12.01
C PHE A 93 9.73 4.46 10.94
N GLU A 94 8.61 5.04 11.37
CA GLU A 94 7.60 5.60 10.49
C GLU A 94 7.21 7.01 10.94
N LEU A 95 6.58 7.75 10.02
CA LEU A 95 6.00 9.05 10.33
C LEU A 95 4.71 8.83 11.12
N TYR A 96 4.67 9.29 12.36
CA TYR A 96 3.49 9.24 13.22
C TYR A 96 2.84 10.62 13.33
N ILE A 97 1.52 10.60 13.30
CA ILE A 97 0.67 11.77 13.49
C ILE A 97 -0.44 11.46 14.49
N PHE A 98 -0.99 12.49 15.09
CA PHE A 98 -2.16 12.38 15.94
C PHE A 98 -3.39 12.84 15.19
N THR A 99 -4.44 12.04 15.20
CA THR A 99 -5.74 12.39 14.61
C THR A 99 -6.84 12.24 15.62
N LYS A 100 -7.84 13.10 15.49
CA LYS A 100 -9.03 13.08 16.33
C LYS A 100 -10.06 12.10 15.75
N ASN A 101 -10.48 11.13 16.56
CA ASN A 101 -11.54 10.21 16.16
C ASN A 101 -12.93 10.83 16.37
N GLU A 102 -13.99 10.20 15.85
CA GLU A 102 -15.39 10.65 15.98
C GLU A 102 -15.84 10.84 17.45
N LEU A 103 -15.19 10.13 18.39
CA LEU A 103 -15.43 10.21 19.84
C LEU A 103 -14.54 11.24 20.55
N ASP A 104 -14.00 12.21 19.82
CA ASP A 104 -13.07 13.25 20.33
C ASP A 104 -11.71 12.73 20.84
N ASN A 105 -11.51 11.42 20.82
CA ASN A 105 -10.28 10.78 21.30
C ASN A 105 -9.15 10.98 20.29
N ILE A 106 -8.03 11.49 20.78
CA ILE A 106 -6.80 11.66 20.01
C ILE A 106 -6.07 10.32 19.98
N LYS A 107 -5.73 9.84 18.78
CA LYS A 107 -4.97 8.60 18.57
C LYS A 107 -3.75 8.88 17.72
N ALA A 108 -2.61 8.32 18.14
CA ALA A 108 -1.42 8.24 17.32
C ALA A 108 -1.62 7.16 16.24
N GLN A 109 -1.36 7.50 14.99
CA GLN A 109 -1.37 6.55 13.88
C GLN A 109 -0.16 6.78 12.96
N PRO A 110 0.43 5.71 12.42
CA PRO A 110 1.46 5.84 11.42
C PRO A 110 0.86 6.26 10.07
N VAL A 111 1.58 7.10 9.34
CA VAL A 111 1.24 7.49 7.96
C VAL A 111 1.71 6.38 7.02
N GLN A 112 0.88 5.35 6.89
CA GLN A 112 1.12 4.22 5.99
C GLN A 112 0.21 4.29 4.76
N PHE A 113 0.79 4.01 3.59
CA PHE A 113 0.03 3.78 2.37
C PHE A 113 -0.47 2.34 2.38
N LYS A 114 -1.79 2.12 2.38
CA LYS A 114 -2.38 0.78 2.33
C LYS A 114 -2.32 0.19 0.93
N THR A 115 -1.10 -0.07 0.44
CA THR A 115 -0.88 -0.65 -0.88
C THR A 115 0.00 -1.89 -0.80
N THR A 116 -0.30 -2.85 -1.67
CA THR A 116 0.52 -4.06 -1.86
C THR A 116 1.77 -3.78 -2.71
N THR A 117 1.88 -2.58 -3.29
CA THR A 117 2.97 -2.19 -4.18
C THR A 117 3.91 -1.19 -3.54
N LEU A 118 5.22 -1.36 -3.78
CA LEU A 118 6.22 -0.39 -3.32
C LEU A 118 6.07 0.94 -4.07
N ILE A 119 5.84 2.01 -3.33
CA ILE A 119 5.75 3.36 -3.88
C ILE A 119 7.17 3.92 -3.97
N ARG A 120 7.74 3.97 -5.17
CA ARG A 120 9.10 4.50 -5.39
C ARG A 120 9.29 5.93 -4.89
N ASN A 121 8.26 6.77 -4.99
CA ASN A 121 8.32 8.19 -4.65
C ASN A 121 7.72 8.49 -3.26
N SER A 122 7.63 7.49 -2.38
CA SER A 122 7.02 7.63 -1.04
C SER A 122 7.67 8.74 -0.22
N ASN A 123 9.00 8.83 -0.24
CA ASN A 123 9.74 9.86 0.50
C ASN A 123 9.38 11.27 0.02
N VAL A 124 9.26 11.49 -1.29
CA VAL A 124 8.91 12.79 -1.86
C VAL A 124 7.47 13.16 -1.50
N LEU A 125 6.55 12.20 -1.58
CA LEU A 125 5.15 12.40 -1.16
C LEU A 125 5.05 12.78 0.32
N LEU A 126 5.74 12.05 1.19
CA LEU A 126 5.74 12.34 2.63
C LEU A 126 6.42 13.69 2.93
N ALA A 127 7.49 14.06 2.21
CA ALA A 127 8.09 15.37 2.33
C ALA A 127 7.12 16.50 1.95
N HIS A 128 6.37 16.33 0.86
CA HIS A 128 5.32 17.28 0.47
C HIS A 128 4.20 17.35 1.50
N PHE A 129 3.80 16.22 2.07
CA PHE A 129 2.79 16.18 3.12
C PHE A 129 3.25 16.92 4.38
N VAL A 130 4.49 16.69 4.84
CA VAL A 130 5.05 17.39 6.00
C VAL A 130 5.19 18.90 5.74
N LYS A 131 5.60 19.31 4.52
CA LYS A 131 5.57 20.73 4.12
C LYS A 131 4.16 21.31 4.15
N GLY A 132 3.16 20.52 3.74
CA GLY A 132 1.75 20.89 3.86
C GLY A 132 1.32 21.07 5.31
N ILE A 133 1.74 20.18 6.22
CA ILE A 133 1.48 20.35 7.67
C ILE A 133 2.07 21.66 8.17
N MET A 134 3.33 21.99 7.83
CA MET A 134 3.95 23.26 8.22
C MET A 134 3.18 24.49 7.73
N HIS A 135 2.59 24.41 6.53
CA HIS A 135 1.91 25.54 5.90
C HIS A 135 0.46 25.69 6.40
N PHE A 136 -0.30 24.60 6.43
CA PHE A 136 -1.74 24.61 6.75
C PHE A 136 -2.02 24.44 8.24
N ARG A 137 -1.08 23.88 9.00
CA ARG A 137 -1.18 23.66 10.45
C ARG A 137 0.10 24.10 11.18
N PRO A 138 0.45 25.40 11.13
CA PRO A 138 1.62 25.94 11.81
C PRO A 138 1.51 25.88 13.34
N ASP A 139 0.33 25.57 13.87
CA ASP A 139 0.08 25.30 15.29
C ASP A 139 0.72 23.99 15.76
N LEU A 140 0.97 23.03 14.85
CA LEU A 140 1.54 21.73 15.19
C LEU A 140 3.07 21.77 15.21
N LYS A 141 3.65 21.17 16.25
CA LYS A 141 5.10 21.05 16.43
C LYS A 141 5.62 19.79 15.75
N ILE A 142 6.53 19.97 14.80
CA ILE A 142 7.14 18.86 14.07
C ILE A 142 8.48 18.52 14.72
N ASP A 143 8.74 17.23 14.94
CA ASP A 143 10.02 16.74 15.43
C ASP A 143 11.14 17.09 14.42
N PRO A 144 12.24 17.73 14.86
CA PRO A 144 13.40 18.02 14.01
C PRO A 144 13.93 16.81 13.24
N LYS A 145 13.80 15.58 13.78
CA LYS A 145 14.19 14.35 13.08
C LYS A 145 13.38 14.10 11.81
N VAL A 146 12.10 14.47 11.81
CA VAL A 146 11.24 14.37 10.62
C VAL A 146 11.75 15.34 9.54
N LEU A 147 12.12 16.54 9.95
CA LEU A 147 12.58 17.60 9.06
C LEU A 147 13.92 17.25 8.43
N GLU A 148 14.86 16.70 9.22
CA GLU A 148 16.14 16.16 8.76
C GLU A 148 15.92 14.99 7.79
N ARG A 149 15.06 14.04 8.15
CA ARG A 149 14.79 12.83 7.33
C ARG A 149 14.30 13.18 5.93
N TYR A 150 13.48 14.21 5.81
CA TYR A 150 12.89 14.63 4.53
C TYR A 150 13.64 15.80 3.87
N HIS A 151 14.76 16.25 4.43
CA HIS A 151 15.53 17.40 3.95
C HIS A 151 14.63 18.62 3.68
N ILE A 152 13.73 18.91 4.62
CA ILE A 152 12.75 20.01 4.50
C ILE A 152 13.36 21.34 4.95
N ILE A 153 14.38 21.28 5.81
CA ILE A 153 15.10 22.44 6.33
C ILE A 153 16.55 22.28 5.87
N ASP A 154 16.98 23.17 4.99
CA ASP A 154 18.39 23.51 4.74
C ASP A 154 18.82 24.61 5.72
#